data_AF-A0A1N7MTI4-F1
#
_entry.id   AF-A0A1N7MTI4-F1
#
_cell.length_a   1.000
_cell.length_b   1.000
_cell.length_c   1.000
_cell.angle_alpha   90.00
_cell.angle_beta   90.00
_cell.angle_gamma   90.00
#
_symmetry.space_group_name_H-M   'P 1'
#
loop_
_entity.id
_entity.type
_entity.pdbx_description
1 polymer ?
#
loop_
_entity_poly.entity_id
_entity_poly.type
_entity_poly.pdbx_seq_one_letter_code
_entity_poly.pdbx_strand_id
1 'polypeptide(L)'
;MIKKLFTILLFAGVCIFGTQIKAQDLKEIQQKKELFKVYTQLLDKNVELAKERQNNVQLTAIVNSLNKKSDKKTDKFTSSDPENTSTDARNTAKLLKHTESANRDLAKSNSKIKSLEAEVRKIVMKMEKFDYVIEIKNK
;
A
#
# COMPACT_ATOMS: atom_id res chain seq x y z
N MET A 1 11.59 -14.30 -7.45
CA MET A 1 10.51 -13.41 -7.97
C MET A 1 10.76 -11.94 -7.69
N ILE A 2 11.12 -11.52 -6.46
CA ILE A 2 11.43 -10.11 -6.12
C ILE A 2 12.54 -9.51 -7.01
N LYS A 3 13.58 -10.30 -7.32
CA LYS A 3 14.64 -9.88 -8.25
C LYS A 3 14.09 -9.54 -9.65
N LYS A 4 13.13 -10.32 -10.19
CA LYS A 4 12.50 -10.05 -11.50
C LYS A 4 11.64 -8.77 -11.46
N LEU A 5 10.92 -8.53 -10.36
CA LEU A 5 10.11 -7.32 -10.19
C LEU A 5 10.98 -6.05 -10.18
N PHE A 6 12.16 -6.13 -9.54
CA PHE A 6 13.14 -5.04 -9.52
C PHE A 6 13.83 -4.85 -10.88
N THR A 7 14.12 -5.94 -11.62
CA THR A 7 14.71 -5.87 -12.96
C THR A 7 13.74 -5.24 -13.98
N ILE A 8 12.44 -5.52 -13.89
CA ILE A 8 11.41 -4.92 -14.76
C ILE A 8 11.27 -3.40 -14.46
N LEU A 9 11.33 -3.00 -13.19
CA LEU A 9 11.30 -1.58 -12.82
C LEU A 9 12.55 -0.82 -13.31
N LEU A 10 13.72 -1.47 -13.31
CA LEU A 10 14.99 -0.86 -13.72
C LEU A 10 15.12 -0.75 -15.26
N PHE A 11 14.59 -1.72 -16.01
CA PHE A 11 14.62 -1.70 -17.49
C PHE A 11 13.64 -0.67 -18.10
N ALA A 12 12.53 -0.38 -17.42
CA ALA A 12 11.55 0.61 -17.89
C ALA A 12 12.10 2.05 -17.95
N GLY A 13 13.20 2.35 -17.23
CA GLY A 13 13.80 3.68 -17.19
C GLY A 13 14.78 4.00 -18.33
N VAL A 14 15.30 3.00 -19.06
CA VAL A 14 16.48 3.21 -19.96
C VAL A 14 16.14 3.08 -21.45
N CYS A 15 15.02 2.47 -21.84
CA CYS A 15 14.78 2.13 -23.25
C CYS A 15 14.08 3.20 -24.11
N ILE A 16 13.90 4.45 -23.65
CA ILE A 16 13.10 5.45 -24.41
C ILE A 16 13.93 6.33 -25.37
N PHE A 17 15.26 6.36 -25.28
CA PHE A 17 16.09 7.30 -26.07
C PHE A 17 16.83 6.70 -27.27
N GLY A 18 16.26 5.72 -27.97
CA GLY A 18 17.00 5.15 -29.11
C GLY A 18 16.21 4.29 -30.07
N THR A 19 15.21 4.82 -30.76
CA THR A 19 14.83 4.25 -32.06
C THR A 19 14.41 5.35 -33.03
N GLN A 20 15.14 5.42 -34.15
CA GLN A 20 14.93 6.30 -35.28
C GLN A 20 13.48 6.24 -35.78
N ILE A 21 12.95 7.42 -36.09
CA ILE A 21 11.63 7.64 -36.68
C ILE A 21 11.70 7.18 -38.15
N LYS A 22 11.50 5.90 -38.41
CA LYS A 22 11.08 5.42 -39.73
C LYS A 22 9.61 5.04 -39.62
N ALA A 23 8.79 5.68 -40.46
CA ALA A 23 7.34 5.55 -40.60
C ALA A 23 6.72 4.43 -39.73
N GLN A 24 6.42 4.76 -38.47
CA GLN A 24 5.77 3.83 -37.56
C GLN A 24 4.33 3.64 -38.05
N ASP A 25 3.96 2.39 -38.28
CA ASP A 25 2.59 1.99 -38.57
C ASP A 25 1.68 2.52 -37.44
N LEU A 26 0.55 3.16 -37.77
CA LEU A 26 -0.34 3.81 -36.78
C LEU A 26 -0.70 2.87 -35.61
N LYS A 27 -0.73 1.57 -35.91
CA LYS A 27 -0.98 0.48 -34.98
C LYS A 27 0.10 0.34 -33.90
N GLU A 28 1.38 0.54 -34.23
CA GLU A 28 2.49 0.50 -33.27
C GLU A 28 2.44 1.70 -32.31
N ILE A 29 2.12 2.88 -32.83
CA ILE A 29 1.96 4.09 -32.01
C ILE A 29 0.81 3.92 -31.01
N GLN A 30 -0.31 3.33 -31.45
CA GLN A 30 -1.44 3.01 -30.57
C GLN A 30 -1.07 2.00 -29.48
N GLN A 31 -0.32 0.94 -29.83
CA GLN A 31 0.16 -0.04 -28.85
C GLN A 31 1.10 0.60 -27.81
N LYS A 32 2.05 1.44 -28.24
CA LYS A 32 2.95 2.17 -27.32
C LYS A 32 2.18 3.11 -26.40
N LYS A 33 1.13 3.79 -26.89
CA LYS A 33 0.26 4.65 -26.08
C LYS A 33 -0.49 3.87 -25.01
N GLU A 34 -1.06 2.71 -25.36
CA GLU A 34 -1.75 1.85 -24.38
C GLU A 34 -0.77 1.27 -23.35
N LEU A 35 0.43 0.85 -23.76
CA LEU A 35 1.47 0.40 -22.83
C LEU A 35 1.88 1.51 -21.86
N PHE A 36 2.08 2.74 -22.36
CA PHE A 36 2.40 3.89 -21.52
C PHE A 36 1.29 4.19 -20.51
N LYS A 37 0.02 4.11 -20.93
CA LYS A 37 -1.14 4.28 -20.06
C LYS A 37 -1.16 3.23 -18.94
N VAL A 38 -0.92 1.96 -19.26
CA VAL A 38 -0.84 0.87 -18.28
C VAL A 38 0.33 1.08 -17.31
N TYR A 39 1.47 1.57 -17.81
CA TYR A 39 2.63 1.91 -16.98
C TYR A 39 2.34 3.06 -16.01
N THR A 40 1.70 4.14 -16.48
CA THR A 40 1.27 5.25 -15.61
C THR A 40 0.34 4.77 -14.51
N GLN A 41 -0.65 3.93 -14.85
CA GLN A 41 -1.54 3.32 -13.85
C GLN A 41 -0.78 2.47 -12.83
N LEU A 42 0.23 1.72 -13.26
CA LEU A 42 1.09 0.95 -12.36
C LEU A 42 1.86 1.86 -11.42
N LEU A 43 2.43 2.97 -11.93
CA LEU A 43 3.19 3.92 -11.14
C LEU A 43 2.30 4.60 -10.08
N ASP A 44 1.14 5.09 -10.48
CA ASP A 44 0.17 5.73 -9.58
C ASP A 44 -0.21 4.79 -8.43
N LYS A 45 -0.49 3.52 -8.74
CA LYS A 45 -0.84 2.51 -7.73
C LYS A 45 0.32 2.17 -6.79
N ASN A 46 1.56 2.15 -7.29
CA ASN A 46 2.73 1.96 -6.44
C ASN A 46 2.97 3.17 -5.52
N VAL A 47 2.70 4.39 -5.99
CA VAL A 47 2.75 5.60 -5.15
C VAL A 47 1.69 5.56 -4.06
N GLU A 48 0.45 5.20 -4.38
CA GLU A 48 -0.63 5.00 -3.39
C GLU A 48 -0.25 3.96 -2.34
N LEU A 49 0.30 2.81 -2.79
CA LEU A 49 0.75 1.74 -1.90
C LEU A 49 1.89 2.18 -0.98
N ALA A 50 2.87 2.93 -1.50
CA ALA A 50 3.97 3.45 -0.70
C ALA A 50 3.47 4.44 0.38
N LYS A 51 2.58 5.36 0.00
CA LYS A 51 1.94 6.30 0.94
C LYS A 51 1.17 5.57 2.03
N GLU A 52 0.37 4.56 1.66
CA GLU A 52 -0.40 3.79 2.64
C GLU A 52 0.49 2.97 3.57
N ARG A 53 1.57 2.37 3.07
CA ARG A 53 2.57 1.68 3.92
C ARG A 53 3.23 2.63 4.91
N GLN A 54 3.57 3.86 4.50
CA GLN A 54 4.10 4.86 5.41
C GLN A 54 3.08 5.24 6.50
N ASN A 55 1.82 5.46 6.12
CA ASN A 55 0.72 5.71 7.07
C ASN A 55 0.54 4.54 8.04
N ASN A 56 0.58 3.31 7.55
CA ASN A 56 0.44 2.10 8.35
C ASN A 56 1.52 1.96 9.43
N VAL A 57 2.77 2.33 9.12
CA VAL A 57 3.87 2.35 10.10
C VAL A 57 3.56 3.32 11.23
N GLN A 58 3.04 4.51 10.92
CA GLN A 58 2.64 5.49 11.94
C GLN A 58 1.49 4.97 12.80
N LEU A 59 0.45 4.40 12.18
CA LEU A 59 -0.67 3.78 12.89
C LEU A 59 -0.22 2.64 13.79
N THR A 60 0.70 1.80 13.33
CA THR A 60 1.27 0.70 14.12
C THR A 60 1.97 1.22 15.38
N ALA A 61 2.78 2.29 15.26
CA ALA A 61 3.44 2.90 16.41
C ALA A 61 2.43 3.46 17.42
N ILE A 62 1.38 4.14 16.94
CA ILE A 62 0.30 4.69 17.78
C ILE A 62 -0.43 3.56 18.51
N VAL A 63 -0.83 2.50 17.79
CA VAL A 63 -1.53 1.34 18.35
C VAL A 63 -0.69 0.64 19.41
N ASN A 64 0.59 0.40 19.15
CA ASN A 64 1.49 -0.23 20.12
C ASN A 64 1.62 0.60 21.41
N SER A 65 1.70 1.93 21.28
CA SER A 65 1.76 2.84 22.42
C SER A 65 0.47 2.83 23.23
N LEU A 66 -0.69 2.91 22.56
CA LEU A 66 -2.01 2.91 23.20
C LEU A 66 -2.36 1.57 23.85
N ASN A 67 -2.04 0.45 23.21
CA ASN A 67 -2.21 -0.89 23.79
C ASN A 67 -1.37 -1.01 25.07
N LYS A 68 -0.06 -0.70 25.01
CA LYS A 68 0.81 -0.73 26.19
C LYS A 68 0.31 0.18 27.33
N LYS A 69 -0.23 1.36 27.00
CA LYS A 69 -0.80 2.28 27.99
C LYS A 69 -2.09 1.72 28.60
N SER A 70 -2.93 1.09 27.78
CA SER A 70 -4.18 0.46 28.21
C SER A 70 -3.90 -0.70 29.16
N ASP A 71 -3.04 -1.63 28.77
CA ASP A 71 -2.65 -2.80 29.58
C ASP A 71 -2.14 -2.35 30.95
N LYS A 72 -1.24 -1.36 30.98
CA LYS A 72 -0.71 -0.81 32.24
C LYS A 72 -1.79 -0.18 33.13
N LYS A 73 -2.85 0.40 32.56
CA LYS A 73 -3.89 1.10 33.33
C LYS A 73 -4.97 0.15 33.82
N THR A 74 -5.32 -0.87 33.04
CA THR A 74 -6.30 -1.90 33.44
C THR A 74 -5.82 -2.76 34.60
N ASP A 75 -4.50 -2.91 34.76
CA ASP A 75 -3.89 -3.72 35.84
C ASP A 75 -3.79 -3.01 37.20
N LYS A 76 -4.31 -1.77 37.33
CA LYS A 76 -3.98 -0.87 38.46
C LYS A 76 -5.16 -0.32 39.26
N PHE A 77 -6.31 -0.97 39.24
CA PHE A 77 -7.42 -0.61 40.12
C PHE A 77 -7.19 -1.13 41.53
N THR A 78 -6.47 -0.36 42.36
CA THR A 78 -6.13 -0.77 43.75
C THR A 78 -6.49 0.29 44.79
N SER A 79 -7.23 1.33 44.42
CA SER A 79 -7.68 2.36 45.36
C SER A 79 -8.71 1.78 46.34
N SER A 80 -8.53 2.04 47.63
CA SER A 80 -9.54 1.75 48.67
C SER A 80 -10.64 2.81 48.75
N ASP A 81 -10.48 3.93 48.06
CA ASP A 81 -11.47 5.01 47.98
C ASP A 81 -12.38 4.82 46.74
N PRO A 82 -13.71 4.71 46.94
CA PRO A 82 -14.69 4.58 45.88
C PRO A 82 -14.69 5.73 44.85
N GLU A 83 -14.46 6.97 45.27
CA GLU A 83 -14.51 8.14 44.35
C GLU A 83 -13.34 8.12 43.37
N ASN A 84 -12.14 7.86 43.89
CA ASN A 84 -10.94 7.64 43.10
C ASN A 84 -11.08 6.43 42.14
N THR A 85 -11.68 5.34 42.62
CA THR A 85 -11.93 4.14 41.79
C THR A 85 -12.87 4.45 40.62
N SER A 86 -13.96 5.18 40.87
CA SER A 86 -14.91 5.58 39.83
C SER A 86 -14.26 6.47 38.76
N THR A 87 -13.45 7.45 39.20
CA THR A 87 -12.71 8.35 38.30
C THR A 87 -11.72 7.59 37.43
N ASP A 88 -10.96 6.67 38.02
CA ASP A 88 -10.01 5.83 37.30
C ASP A 88 -10.67 4.90 36.30
N ALA A 89 -11.80 4.29 36.66
CA ALA A 89 -12.57 3.44 35.75
C ALA A 89 -13.05 4.24 34.53
N ARG A 90 -13.58 5.45 34.74
CA ARG A 90 -14.02 6.33 33.66
C ARG A 90 -12.88 6.72 32.72
N ASN A 91 -11.71 7.06 33.26
CA ASN A 91 -10.55 7.41 32.45
C ASN A 91 -10.01 6.21 31.67
N THR A 92 -10.02 5.02 32.28
CA THR A 92 -9.63 3.77 31.62
C THR A 92 -10.59 3.42 30.47
N ALA A 93 -11.89 3.57 30.68
CA ALA A 93 -12.89 3.36 29.62
C ALA A 93 -12.67 4.29 28.41
N LYS A 94 -12.35 5.58 28.65
CA LYS A 94 -11.99 6.52 27.57
C LYS A 94 -10.73 6.05 26.82
N LEU A 95 -9.69 5.66 27.54
CA LEU A 95 -8.44 5.17 26.95
C LEU A 95 -8.68 3.92 26.11
N LEU A 96 -9.46 2.95 26.58
CA LEU A 96 -9.80 1.75 25.84
C LEU A 96 -10.58 2.08 24.56
N LYS A 97 -11.51 3.04 24.60
CA LYS A 97 -12.24 3.50 23.41
C LYS A 97 -11.31 4.12 22.35
N HIS A 98 -10.33 4.93 22.78
CA HIS A 98 -9.33 5.48 21.86
C HIS A 98 -8.44 4.39 21.27
N THR A 99 -8.01 3.43 22.10
CA THR A 99 -7.21 2.28 21.68
C THR A 99 -7.94 1.41 20.68
N GLU A 100 -9.22 1.12 20.91
CA GLU A 100 -10.08 0.39 19.97
C GLU A 100 -10.20 1.13 18.63
N SER A 101 -10.40 2.45 18.66
CA SER A 101 -10.45 3.26 17.44
C SER A 101 -9.14 3.18 16.64
N ALA A 102 -8.00 3.34 17.31
CA ALA A 102 -6.69 3.25 16.65
C ALA A 102 -6.45 1.86 16.03
N ASN A 103 -6.84 0.78 16.74
CA ASN A 103 -6.76 -0.58 16.20
C ASN A 103 -7.65 -0.76 14.95
N ARG A 104 -8.86 -0.18 14.93
CA ARG A 104 -9.73 -0.20 13.74
C ARG A 104 -9.10 0.53 12.56
N ASP A 105 -8.46 1.66 12.78
CA ASP A 105 -7.80 2.44 11.72
C ASP A 105 -6.59 1.69 11.16
N LEU A 106 -5.79 1.03 12.01
CA LEU A 106 -4.72 0.13 11.57
C LEU A 106 -5.27 -1.04 10.74
N ALA A 107 -6.37 -1.66 11.16
CA ALA A 107 -7.00 -2.75 10.41
C ALA A 107 -7.52 -2.31 9.02
N LYS A 108 -8.10 -1.11 8.93
CA LYS A 108 -8.49 -0.50 7.64
C LYS A 108 -7.28 -0.26 6.75
N SER A 109 -6.20 0.31 7.29
CA SER A 109 -4.95 0.54 6.55
C SER A 109 -4.35 -0.78 6.01
N ASN A 110 -4.30 -1.83 6.86
CA ASN A 110 -3.87 -3.18 6.45
C ASN A 110 -4.72 -3.73 5.29
N SER A 111 -6.03 -3.55 5.35
CA SER A 111 -6.95 -4.00 4.29
C SER A 111 -6.74 -3.23 2.99
N LYS A 112 -6.49 -1.92 3.07
CA LYS A 112 -6.20 -1.06 1.92
C LYS A 112 -4.88 -1.45 1.25
N ILE A 113 -3.83 -1.74 2.02
CA ILE A 113 -2.56 -2.28 1.50
C ILE A 113 -2.82 -3.55 0.69
N LYS A 114 -3.56 -4.51 1.24
CA LYS A 114 -3.89 -5.77 0.53
C LYS A 114 -4.64 -5.52 -0.78
N SER A 115 -5.58 -4.57 -0.79
CA SER A 115 -6.32 -4.19 -2.00
C SER A 115 -5.40 -3.59 -3.06
N LEU A 116 -4.55 -2.63 -2.68
CA LEU A 116 -3.60 -1.98 -3.58
C LEU A 116 -2.59 -3.00 -4.16
N GLU A 117 -2.08 -3.90 -3.34
CA GLU A 117 -1.20 -4.98 -3.81
C GLU A 117 -1.92 -5.91 -4.82
N ALA A 118 -3.21 -6.19 -4.62
CA ALA A 118 -4.00 -6.97 -5.57
C ALA A 118 -4.23 -6.22 -6.89
N GLU A 119 -4.48 -4.91 -6.84
CA GLU A 119 -4.60 -4.06 -8.02
C GLU A 119 -3.28 -3.98 -8.81
N VAL A 120 -2.16 -3.78 -8.13
CA VAL A 120 -0.82 -3.81 -8.74
C VAL A 120 -0.57 -5.15 -9.44
N ARG A 121 -0.87 -6.29 -8.78
CA ARG A 121 -0.76 -7.62 -9.41
C ARG A 121 -1.62 -7.74 -10.67
N LYS A 122 -2.87 -7.27 -10.64
CA LYS A 122 -3.75 -7.28 -11.83
C LYS A 122 -3.20 -6.45 -12.98
N ILE A 123 -2.59 -5.30 -12.70
CA ILE A 123 -1.96 -4.45 -13.73
C ILE A 123 -0.76 -5.15 -14.33
N VAL A 124 0.13 -5.73 -13.50
CA VAL A 124 1.28 -6.51 -13.98
C VAL A 124 0.84 -7.68 -14.85
N MET A 125 -0.18 -8.44 -14.46
CA MET A 125 -0.72 -9.54 -15.28
C MET A 125 -1.29 -9.04 -16.62
N LYS A 126 -1.87 -7.83 -16.68
CA LYS A 126 -2.30 -7.23 -17.95
C LYS A 126 -1.10 -6.90 -18.83
N MET A 127 -0.01 -6.36 -18.26
CA MET A 127 1.23 -6.07 -18.99
C MET A 127 1.85 -7.34 -19.57
N GLU A 128 1.92 -8.43 -18.81
CA GLU A 128 2.44 -9.73 -19.29
C GLU A 128 1.63 -10.27 -20.48
N LYS A 129 0.31 -10.05 -20.50
CA LYS A 129 -0.54 -10.38 -21.66
C LYS A 129 -0.25 -9.51 -22.89
N PHE A 130 0.18 -8.27 -22.70
CA PHE A 130 0.59 -7.38 -23.80
C PHE A 130 2.01 -7.68 -24.30
N ASP A 131 2.94 -8.08 -23.43
CA ASP A 131 4.29 -8.52 -23.83
C ASP A 131 4.24 -9.78 -24.72
N TYR A 132 3.29 -10.70 -24.49
CA TYR A 132 3.01 -11.82 -25.41
C TYR A 132 2.51 -11.40 -26.81
N VAL A 133 2.11 -10.13 -27.00
CA VAL A 133 1.69 -9.59 -28.31
C VAL A 133 2.85 -8.90 -29.03
N ILE A 134 3.93 -8.52 -28.33
CA ILE A 134 5.10 -7.87 -28.94
C ILE A 134 6.16 -8.89 -29.39
N GLU A 135 6.19 -10.10 -28.82
CA GLU A 135 7.06 -11.19 -29.32
C GLU A 135 6.53 -11.91 -30.58
N ILE A 136 5.32 -11.60 -31.06
CA ILE A 136 4.75 -12.18 -32.29
C ILE A 136 4.75 -11.13 -33.42
N LYS A 137 5.93 -10.64 -33.80
CA LYS A 137 6.15 -9.99 -35.11
C LYS A 137 7.62 -9.74 -35.49
N ASN A 138 8.57 -10.20 -34.68
CA ASN A 138 9.99 -10.24 -35.04
C ASN A 138 10.45 -11.70 -35.15
N LYS A 139 9.94 -12.40 -36.17
CA LYS A 139 10.58 -13.56 -36.78
C LYS A 139 10.18 -13.62 -38.25
#